data_AF-A0A3G2GBA7-F1
#
_entry.id   AF-A0A3G2GBA7-F1
#
_cell.length_a   1.000
_cell.length_b   1.000
_cell.length_c   1.000
_cell.angle_alpha   90.00
_cell.angle_beta   90.00
_cell.angle_gamma   90.00
#
_symmetry.space_group_name_H-M   'P 1'
#
loop_
_entity.id
_entity.type
_entity.pdbx_description
1 polymer ?
#
loop_
_entity_poly.entity_id
_entity_poly.type
_entity_poly.pdbx_seq_one_letter_code
_entity_poly.pdbx_strand_id
1 'polypeptide(L)'
;MNIALTKLSTKDLATLAQRIITNIQSGKYPVISNHPLTATLQNSYTEYDVVYTKQIYSGKGKDVATADHERDVAYTNLKSFLDGYRKLQSAPNYQSAEDLYGVFKTFGLDLDRLSYSSQTAQMKKLIEALESQENQNKIGLLSLNTAFADMKTKHEAFETIFGEQAEANANLRQMTSASAIRKDLEKNLKTYINLLTAMKDVPDWKLLYSDTNELVKAAKNSEVKRKEEKPE
;
A
#
# COMPACT_ATOMS: atom_id res chain seq x y z
N MET A 1 32.66 -11.82 -19.30
CA MET A 1 31.51 -11.72 -18.38
C MET A 1 30.24 -11.53 -19.22
N ASN A 2 29.30 -12.49 -19.28
CA ASN A 2 28.12 -12.41 -20.15
C ASN A 2 26.83 -12.62 -19.34
N ILE A 3 25.93 -11.63 -19.36
CA ILE A 3 24.64 -11.64 -18.66
C ILE A 3 23.61 -10.80 -19.43
N ALA A 4 22.36 -11.29 -19.47
CA ALA A 4 21.23 -10.54 -20.00
C ALA A 4 20.54 -9.80 -18.84
N LEU A 5 20.97 -8.59 -18.52
CA LEU A 5 20.44 -7.80 -17.39
C LEU A 5 18.92 -7.60 -17.46
N THR A 6 18.36 -7.51 -18.66
CA THR A 6 16.92 -7.39 -18.91
C THR A 6 16.10 -8.59 -18.43
N LYS A 7 16.72 -9.76 -18.24
CA LYS A 7 16.06 -10.98 -17.74
C LYS A 7 16.05 -11.08 -16.22
N LEU A 8 16.85 -10.27 -15.52
CA LEU A 8 16.86 -10.24 -14.06
C LEU A 8 15.56 -9.61 -13.54
N SER A 9 15.04 -10.09 -12.40
CA SER A 9 13.93 -9.37 -11.77
C SER A 9 14.38 -7.99 -11.29
N THR A 10 13.41 -7.17 -10.89
CA THR A 10 13.68 -5.89 -10.24
C THR A 10 14.63 -6.05 -9.04
N LYS A 11 14.41 -7.09 -8.23
CA LYS A 11 15.21 -7.39 -7.04
C LYS A 11 16.59 -7.95 -7.39
N ASP A 12 16.68 -8.90 -8.31
CA ASP A 12 17.98 -9.49 -8.66
C ASP A 12 18.91 -8.47 -9.33
N LEU A 13 18.35 -7.54 -10.13
CA LEU A 13 19.12 -6.44 -10.71
C LEU A 13 19.69 -5.53 -9.61
N ALA A 14 18.87 -5.14 -8.62
CA ALA A 14 19.33 -4.37 -7.46
C ALA A 14 20.42 -5.12 -6.69
N THR A 15 20.20 -6.39 -6.36
CA THR A 15 21.17 -7.21 -5.61
C THR A 15 22.49 -7.38 -6.36
N LEU A 16 22.46 -7.57 -7.69
CA LEU A 16 23.70 -7.64 -8.48
C LEU A 16 24.44 -6.31 -8.45
N ALA A 17 23.75 -5.19 -8.69
CA ALA A 17 24.35 -3.86 -8.65
C ALA A 17 24.97 -3.56 -7.27
N GLN A 18 24.24 -3.83 -6.18
CA GLN A 18 24.70 -3.66 -4.80
C GLN A 18 25.96 -4.47 -4.53
N ARG A 19 25.97 -5.77 -4.85
CA ARG A 19 27.13 -6.64 -4.61
C ARG A 19 28.37 -6.19 -5.39
N ILE A 20 28.17 -5.71 -6.63
CA ILE A 20 29.27 -5.16 -7.43
C ILE A 20 29.80 -3.87 -6.81
N ILE A 21 28.92 -2.96 -6.39
CA ILE A 21 29.27 -1.73 -5.67
C ILE A 21 30.06 -2.04 -4.39
N THR A 22 29.57 -2.97 -3.57
CA THR A 22 30.27 -3.42 -2.35
C THR A 22 31.64 -3.99 -2.67
N ASN A 23 31.76 -4.78 -3.75
CA ASN A 23 33.05 -5.33 -4.17
C ASN A 23 34.04 -4.22 -4.58
N ILE A 24 33.57 -3.19 -5.30
CA ILE A 24 34.36 -2.01 -5.66
C ILE A 24 34.84 -1.26 -4.42
N GLN A 25 33.95 -1.07 -3.45
CA GLN A 25 34.19 -0.30 -2.22
C GLN A 25 34.97 -1.08 -1.15
N SER A 26 35.29 -2.35 -1.37
CA SER A 26 36.02 -3.20 -0.43
C SER A 26 37.45 -2.71 -0.11
N GLY A 27 38.00 -1.79 -0.90
CA GLY A 27 39.38 -1.33 -0.79
C GLY A 27 40.42 -2.33 -1.37
N LYS A 28 39.97 -3.50 -1.83
CA LYS A 28 40.83 -4.58 -2.35
C LYS A 28 41.49 -4.24 -3.70
N TYR A 29 40.93 -3.31 -4.48
CA TYR A 29 41.33 -3.07 -5.86
C TYR A 29 41.68 -1.59 -6.10
N PRO A 30 42.96 -1.20 -6.02
CA PRO A 30 43.38 0.20 -6.24
C PRO A 30 43.03 0.72 -7.64
N VAL A 31 42.99 -0.14 -8.65
CA VAL A 31 42.76 0.24 -10.06
C VAL A 31 41.39 0.86 -10.35
N ILE A 32 40.41 0.61 -9.49
CA ILE A 32 39.04 1.10 -9.65
C ILE A 32 38.67 2.19 -8.62
N SER A 33 39.60 2.51 -7.72
CA SER A 33 39.43 3.57 -6.74
C SER A 33 39.12 4.90 -7.44
N ASN A 34 38.03 5.56 -7.03
CA ASN A 34 37.57 6.84 -7.59
C ASN A 34 37.27 6.84 -9.10
N HIS A 35 37.04 5.67 -9.71
CA HIS A 35 36.73 5.60 -11.13
C HIS A 35 35.35 6.24 -11.43
N PRO A 36 35.20 7.09 -12.48
CA PRO A 36 33.92 7.78 -12.76
C PRO A 36 32.72 6.85 -12.99
N LEU A 37 32.94 5.67 -13.56
CA LEU A 37 31.87 4.68 -13.74
C LEU A 37 31.37 4.08 -12.41
N THR A 38 32.21 4.05 -11.38
CA THR A 38 31.79 3.63 -10.03
C THR A 38 30.79 4.63 -9.46
N ALA A 39 31.10 5.93 -9.54
CA ALA A 39 30.20 6.98 -9.08
C ALA A 39 28.88 6.98 -9.86
N THR A 40 28.95 6.81 -11.18
CA THR A 40 27.76 6.74 -12.05
C THR A 40 26.87 5.55 -11.69
N LEU A 41 27.46 4.37 -11.51
CA LEU A 41 26.73 3.17 -11.09
C LEU A 41 26.11 3.35 -9.71
N GLN A 42 26.86 3.89 -8.74
CA GLN A 42 26.40 4.17 -7.39
C GLN A 42 25.18 5.10 -7.39
N ASN A 43 25.23 6.21 -8.13
CA ASN A 43 24.12 7.17 -8.17
C ASN A 43 22.85 6.52 -8.73
N SER A 44 22.95 5.81 -9.86
CA SER A 44 21.79 5.11 -10.43
C SER A 44 21.27 3.98 -9.53
N TYR A 45 22.15 3.32 -8.77
CA TYR A 45 21.73 2.31 -7.81
C TYR A 45 21.02 2.95 -6.61
N THR A 46 21.52 4.06 -6.08
CA THR A 46 20.91 4.78 -4.95
C THR A 46 19.47 5.18 -5.25
N GLU A 47 19.19 5.69 -6.45
CA GLU A 47 17.81 5.98 -6.87
C GLU A 47 16.95 4.71 -6.99
N TYR A 48 17.53 3.63 -7.52
CA TYR A 48 16.84 2.35 -7.71
C TYR A 48 16.56 1.62 -6.39
N ASP A 49 17.46 1.74 -5.41
CA ASP A 49 17.39 1.14 -4.07
C ASP A 49 16.14 1.62 -3.31
N VAL A 50 15.73 2.86 -3.53
CA VAL A 50 14.52 3.45 -2.92
C VAL A 50 13.23 2.79 -3.44
N VAL A 51 13.23 2.23 -4.66
CA VAL A 51 11.99 1.87 -5.36
C VAL A 51 11.87 0.41 -5.76
N TYR A 52 12.94 -0.39 -5.71
CA TYR A 52 12.89 -1.79 -6.16
C TYR A 52 12.03 -2.73 -5.29
N THR A 53 11.73 -2.30 -4.05
CA THR A 53 10.82 -2.97 -3.10
C THR A 53 9.55 -2.18 -2.83
N LYS A 54 9.36 -1.04 -3.52
CA LYS A 54 8.21 -0.15 -3.34
C LYS A 54 6.90 -0.93 -3.44
N GLN A 55 6.04 -0.74 -2.45
CA GLN A 55 4.69 -1.29 -2.45
C GLN A 55 3.80 -0.52 -3.44
N ILE A 56 2.88 -1.23 -4.09
CA ILE A 56 1.91 -0.62 -5.03
C ILE A 56 0.76 0.05 -4.27
N TYR A 57 0.44 -0.47 -3.08
CA TYR A 57 -0.62 0.00 -2.20
C TYR A 57 -0.12 0.08 -0.76
N SER A 58 -0.76 0.92 0.06
CA SER A 58 -0.38 1.18 1.45
C SER A 58 -0.56 0.02 2.42
N GLY A 59 -1.21 -1.07 2.01
CA GLY A 59 -1.52 -2.21 2.88
C GLY A 59 -2.71 -2.00 3.82
N LYS A 60 -3.22 -0.77 3.96
CA LYS A 60 -4.36 -0.41 4.84
C LYS A 60 -5.74 -0.96 4.42
N GLY A 61 -5.80 -1.77 3.37
CA GLY A 61 -7.08 -2.28 2.84
C GLY A 61 -7.87 -3.12 3.86
N LYS A 62 -7.18 -3.88 4.70
CA LYS A 62 -7.81 -4.66 5.77
C LYS A 62 -8.38 -3.75 6.87
N ASP A 63 -7.65 -2.71 7.24
CA ASP A 63 -8.08 -1.77 8.28
C ASP A 63 -9.33 -1.00 7.85
N VAL A 64 -9.37 -0.54 6.60
CA VAL A 64 -10.55 0.09 6.01
C VAL A 64 -11.75 -0.85 6.03
N ALA A 65 -11.58 -2.11 5.60
CA ALA A 65 -12.66 -3.09 5.59
C ALA A 65 -13.17 -3.44 7.00
N THR A 66 -12.28 -3.49 8.00
CA THR A 66 -12.68 -3.69 9.40
C THR A 66 -13.49 -2.50 9.92
N ALA A 67 -13.02 -1.26 9.69
CA ALA A 67 -13.71 -0.06 10.15
C ALA A 67 -15.08 0.11 9.48
N ASP A 68 -15.18 -0.26 8.20
CA ASP A 68 -16.43 -0.31 7.44
C ASP A 68 -17.42 -1.30 8.06
N HIS A 69 -16.96 -2.51 8.35
CA HIS A 69 -17.79 -3.52 9.00
C HIS A 69 -18.30 -3.07 10.38
N GLU A 70 -17.45 -2.44 11.20
CA GLU A 70 -17.87 -1.92 12.51
C GLU A 70 -18.94 -0.83 12.37
N ARG A 71 -18.79 0.07 11.39
CA ARG A 71 -19.78 1.08 11.02
C ARG A 71 -21.10 0.43 10.60
N ASP A 72 -21.06 -0.59 9.74
CA ASP A 72 -22.25 -1.31 9.26
C ASP A 72 -23.01 -1.99 10.39
N VAL A 73 -22.28 -2.62 11.31
CA VAL A 73 -22.85 -3.28 12.48
C VAL A 73 -23.53 -2.26 13.39
N ALA A 74 -22.90 -1.12 13.67
CA ALA A 74 -23.50 -0.10 14.52
C ALA A 74 -24.78 0.49 13.90
N TYR A 75 -24.75 0.82 12.60
CA TYR A 75 -25.92 1.26 11.85
C TYR A 75 -27.04 0.21 11.88
N THR A 76 -26.72 -1.05 11.56
CA THR A 76 -27.69 -2.14 11.47
C THR A 76 -28.33 -2.46 12.82
N ASN A 77 -27.56 -2.41 13.90
CA ASN A 77 -28.07 -2.65 15.24
C ASN A 77 -29.06 -1.57 15.66
N LEU A 78 -28.74 -0.29 15.43
CA LEU A 78 -29.63 0.82 15.75
C LEU A 78 -30.91 0.76 14.90
N LYS A 79 -30.78 0.51 13.59
CA LYS A 79 -31.90 0.28 12.67
C LYS A 79 -32.80 -0.86 13.13
N SER A 80 -32.22 -2.00 13.51
CA SER A 80 -32.96 -3.19 13.92
C SER A 80 -33.67 -2.99 15.25
N PHE A 81 -33.05 -2.27 16.20
CA PHE A 81 -33.71 -1.87 17.44
C PHE A 81 -34.97 -1.05 17.15
N LEU A 82 -34.85 -0.01 16.31
CA LEU A 82 -35.98 0.85 15.96
C LEU A 82 -37.09 0.07 15.24
N ASP A 83 -36.74 -0.80 14.29
CA ASP A 83 -37.72 -1.62 13.57
C ASP A 83 -38.45 -2.62 14.47
N GLY A 84 -37.76 -3.18 15.46
CA GLY A 84 -38.37 -4.06 16.46
C GLY A 84 -39.27 -3.29 17.43
N TYR A 85 -38.74 -2.22 18.02
CA TYR A 85 -39.39 -1.48 19.11
C TYR A 85 -40.67 -0.78 18.64
N ARG A 86 -40.68 -0.19 17.44
CA ARG A 86 -41.86 0.48 16.88
C ARG A 86 -43.09 -0.43 16.74
N LYS A 87 -42.89 -1.76 16.66
CA LYS A 87 -43.97 -2.76 16.53
C LYS A 87 -44.63 -3.08 17.89
N LEU A 88 -44.04 -2.65 19.00
CA LEU A 88 -44.55 -2.88 20.35
C LEU A 88 -45.49 -1.72 20.76
N GLN A 89 -46.72 -1.70 20.22
CA GLN A 89 -47.67 -0.60 20.47
C GLN A 89 -48.03 -0.38 21.95
N SER A 90 -47.85 -1.39 22.80
CA SER A 90 -48.04 -1.30 24.25
C SER A 90 -46.81 -0.79 25.01
N ALA A 91 -45.64 -0.69 24.37
CA ALA A 91 -44.43 -0.18 24.99
C ALA A 91 -44.45 1.35 25.07
N PRO A 92 -43.87 1.93 26.13
CA PRO A 92 -43.72 3.38 26.22
C PRO A 92 -42.88 3.90 25.04
N ASN A 93 -43.18 5.11 24.56
CA ASN A 93 -42.40 5.78 23.52
C ASN A 93 -42.29 5.01 22.17
N TYR A 94 -43.14 4.02 21.89
CA TYR A 94 -43.09 3.29 20.61
C TYR A 94 -43.20 4.23 19.39
N GLN A 95 -43.98 5.33 19.50
CA GLN A 95 -44.08 6.34 18.45
C GLN A 95 -42.75 7.06 18.20
N SER A 96 -41.93 7.28 19.23
CA SER A 96 -40.57 7.82 19.06
C SER A 96 -39.70 6.88 18.24
N ALA A 97 -39.86 5.57 18.40
CA ALA A 97 -39.15 4.58 17.59
C ALA A 97 -39.68 4.55 16.14
N GLU A 98 -40.99 4.65 15.92
CA GLU A 98 -41.57 4.75 14.57
C GLU A 98 -41.07 6.00 13.84
N ASP A 99 -41.08 7.16 14.51
CA ASP A 99 -40.61 8.43 13.94
C ASP A 99 -39.13 8.35 13.56
N LEU A 100 -38.27 7.88 14.46
CA LEU A 100 -36.84 7.72 14.19
C LEU A 100 -36.58 6.69 13.08
N TYR A 101 -37.35 5.59 13.05
CA TYR A 101 -37.27 4.63 11.95
C TYR A 101 -37.70 5.26 10.62
N GLY A 102 -38.66 6.18 10.63
CA GLY A 102 -39.05 7.01 9.49
C GLY A 102 -37.90 7.88 8.97
N VAL A 103 -37.07 8.43 9.86
CA VAL A 103 -35.84 9.13 9.47
C VAL A 103 -34.90 8.19 8.71
N PHE A 104 -34.66 6.97 9.22
CA PHE A 104 -33.84 5.97 8.53
C PHE A 104 -34.39 5.65 7.14
N LYS A 105 -35.71 5.43 7.00
CA LYS A 105 -36.34 5.19 5.68
C LYS A 105 -36.07 6.30 4.67
N THR A 106 -36.00 7.55 5.10
CA THR A 106 -35.78 8.72 4.23
C THR A 106 -34.42 8.66 3.53
N PHE A 107 -33.39 8.12 4.20
CA PHE A 107 -32.04 7.97 3.65
C PHE A 107 -31.81 6.62 2.98
N GLY A 108 -32.76 5.69 3.11
CA GLY A 108 -32.66 4.30 2.68
C GLY A 108 -32.39 3.37 3.85
N LEU A 109 -32.86 2.12 3.77
CA LEU A 109 -32.64 1.14 4.84
C LEU A 109 -31.40 0.28 4.62
N ASP A 110 -30.84 0.28 3.41
CA ASP A 110 -29.74 -0.59 2.98
C ASP A 110 -28.41 0.19 2.82
N LEU A 111 -28.14 1.17 3.69
CA LEU A 111 -26.93 1.99 3.64
C LEU A 111 -25.66 1.13 3.78
N ASP A 112 -25.73 0.06 4.58
CA ASP A 112 -24.69 -0.95 4.80
C ASP A 112 -24.33 -1.77 3.55
N ARG A 113 -25.06 -1.58 2.45
CA ARG A 113 -24.84 -2.30 1.18
C ARG A 113 -24.37 -1.38 0.06
N LEU A 114 -24.22 -0.10 0.34
CA LEU A 114 -23.77 0.90 -0.62
C LEU A 114 -22.25 0.85 -0.79
N SER A 115 -21.75 1.49 -1.85
CA SER A 115 -20.32 1.76 -1.95
C SER A 115 -19.88 2.71 -0.84
N TYR A 116 -18.61 2.65 -0.42
CA TYR A 116 -18.05 3.52 0.63
C TYR A 116 -18.42 4.99 0.48
N SER A 117 -18.25 5.54 -0.73
CA SER A 117 -18.58 6.94 -1.00
C SER A 117 -20.07 7.24 -0.84
N SER A 118 -20.94 6.36 -1.35
CA SER A 118 -22.39 6.56 -1.27
C SER A 118 -22.89 6.38 0.16
N GLN A 119 -22.41 5.35 0.86
CA GLN A 119 -22.72 5.10 2.25
C GLN A 119 -22.27 6.27 3.14
N THR A 120 -21.04 6.76 2.97
CA THR A 120 -20.54 7.91 3.72
C THR A 120 -21.43 9.13 3.52
N ALA A 121 -21.79 9.44 2.28
CA ALA A 121 -22.65 10.58 1.99
C ALA A 121 -24.03 10.47 2.67
N GLN A 122 -24.66 9.30 2.58
CA GLN A 122 -25.96 9.06 3.21
C GLN A 122 -25.87 9.04 4.73
N MET A 123 -24.85 8.39 5.30
CA MET A 123 -24.67 8.33 6.75
C MET A 123 -24.46 9.70 7.36
N LYS A 124 -23.67 10.56 6.71
CA LYS A 124 -23.49 11.94 7.18
C LYS A 124 -24.83 12.67 7.27
N LYS A 125 -25.68 12.55 6.26
CA LYS A 125 -27.01 13.18 6.26
C LYS A 125 -27.99 12.56 7.26
N LEU A 126 -27.94 11.24 7.46
CA LEU A 126 -28.70 10.57 8.51
C LEU A 126 -28.26 11.06 9.91
N ILE A 127 -26.96 11.16 10.18
CA ILE A 127 -26.43 11.67 11.45
C ILE A 127 -26.89 13.12 11.67
N GLU A 128 -26.73 14.00 10.67
CA GLU A 128 -27.22 15.39 10.74
C GLU A 128 -28.72 15.47 11.08
N ALA A 129 -29.55 14.61 10.48
CA ALA A 129 -30.98 14.57 10.77
C ALA A 129 -31.28 14.08 12.20
N LEU A 130 -30.57 13.05 12.66
CA LEU A 130 -30.71 12.50 14.01
C LEU A 130 -30.21 13.47 15.10
N GLU A 131 -29.29 14.38 14.77
CA GLU A 131 -28.79 15.44 15.65
C GLU A 131 -29.76 16.62 15.83
N SER A 132 -30.87 16.68 15.08
CA SER A 132 -31.91 17.67 15.34
C SER A 132 -32.46 17.54 16.77
N GLN A 133 -32.81 18.66 17.39
CA GLN A 133 -33.29 18.69 18.78
C GLN A 133 -34.47 17.73 19.01
N GLU A 134 -35.39 17.65 18.05
CA GLU A 134 -36.54 16.75 18.12
C GLU A 134 -36.10 15.27 18.14
N ASN A 135 -35.20 14.88 17.24
CA ASN A 135 -34.73 13.49 17.17
C ASN A 135 -33.82 13.13 18.34
N GLN A 136 -33.01 14.05 18.85
CA GLN A 136 -32.21 13.84 20.06
C GLN A 136 -33.10 13.61 21.28
N ASN A 137 -34.22 14.33 21.41
CA ASN A 137 -35.19 14.08 22.48
C ASN A 137 -35.77 12.65 22.37
N LYS A 138 -36.13 12.20 21.16
CA LYS A 138 -36.64 10.84 20.91
C LYS A 138 -35.58 9.76 21.19
N ILE A 139 -34.33 10.00 20.81
CA ILE A 139 -33.18 9.13 21.12
C ILE A 139 -33.01 9.01 22.64
N GLY A 140 -33.16 10.13 23.37
CA GLY A 140 -33.13 10.14 24.83
C GLY A 140 -34.27 9.35 25.48
N LEU A 141 -35.50 9.50 24.98
CA LEU A 141 -36.68 8.75 25.46
C LEU A 141 -36.57 7.23 25.28
N LEU A 142 -35.77 6.78 24.32
CA LEU A 142 -35.50 5.37 24.05
C LEU A 142 -34.18 4.88 24.66
N SER A 143 -33.47 5.73 25.42
CA SER A 143 -32.15 5.42 26.01
C SER A 143 -31.09 5.03 24.98
N LEU A 144 -31.15 5.62 23.78
CA LEU A 144 -30.28 5.29 22.64
C LEU A 144 -29.05 6.22 22.49
N ASN A 145 -28.84 7.17 23.40
CA ASN A 145 -27.74 8.16 23.31
C ASN A 145 -26.37 7.50 23.08
N THR A 146 -26.04 6.47 23.86
CA THR A 146 -24.76 5.76 23.74
C THR A 146 -24.65 5.02 22.41
N ALA A 147 -25.72 4.37 21.95
CA ALA A 147 -25.71 3.64 20.68
C ALA A 147 -25.59 4.59 19.48
N PHE A 148 -26.23 5.76 19.54
CA PHE A 148 -26.10 6.79 18.51
C PHE A 148 -24.68 7.38 18.48
N ALA A 149 -24.10 7.69 19.64
CA ALA A 149 -22.73 8.18 19.74
C ALA A 149 -21.70 7.15 19.23
N ASP A 150 -21.90 5.86 19.52
CA ASP A 150 -21.06 4.77 19.02
C ASP A 150 -21.12 4.66 17.48
N MET A 151 -22.33 4.72 16.89
CA MET A 151 -22.49 4.73 15.43
C MET A 151 -21.76 5.92 14.78
N LYS A 152 -21.88 7.12 15.36
CA LYS A 152 -21.18 8.32 14.87
C LYS A 152 -19.66 8.16 14.96
N THR A 153 -19.17 7.68 16.10
CA THR A 153 -17.72 7.45 16.32
C THR A 153 -17.16 6.47 15.30
N LYS A 154 -17.86 5.37 15.02
CA LYS A 154 -17.44 4.39 14.01
C LYS A 154 -17.49 4.94 12.58
N HIS A 155 -18.46 5.79 12.27
CA HIS A 155 -18.48 6.50 11.00
C HIS A 155 -17.26 7.42 10.83
N GLU A 156 -16.90 8.20 11.86
CA GLU A 156 -15.73 9.09 11.85
C GLU A 156 -14.40 8.30 11.79
N ALA A 157 -14.33 7.16 12.49
CA ALA A 157 -13.18 6.27 12.44
C ALA A 157 -12.96 5.69 11.04
N PHE A 158 -14.03 5.25 10.37
CA PHE A 158 -13.96 4.82 8.97
C PHE A 158 -13.41 5.92 8.06
N GLU A 159 -13.95 7.14 8.14
CA GLU A 159 -13.53 8.27 7.29
C GLU A 159 -12.05 8.62 7.51
N THR A 160 -11.60 8.57 8.77
CA THR A 160 -10.19 8.80 9.13
C THR A 160 -9.28 7.75 8.49
N ILE A 161 -9.58 6.47 8.68
CA ILE A 161 -8.76 5.36 8.15
C ILE A 161 -8.78 5.34 6.61
N PHE A 162 -9.93 5.63 6.00
CA PHE A 162 -10.05 5.77 4.55
C PHE A 162 -9.20 6.93 4.02
N GLY A 163 -9.23 8.08 4.69
CA GLY A 163 -8.38 9.23 4.37
C GLY A 163 -6.88 8.91 4.45
N GLU A 164 -6.45 8.25 5.53
CA GLU A 164 -5.06 7.79 5.69
C GLU A 164 -4.65 6.81 4.58
N GLN A 165 -5.53 5.90 4.16
CA GLN A 165 -5.26 4.99 3.05
C GLN A 165 -5.08 5.78 1.74
N ALA A 166 -5.96 6.75 1.48
CA ALA A 166 -5.90 7.56 0.27
C ALA A 166 -4.60 8.38 0.21
N GLU A 167 -4.21 9.02 1.32
CA GLU A 167 -2.97 9.78 1.43
C GLU A 167 -1.74 8.88 1.25
N ALA A 168 -1.67 7.74 1.94
CA ALA A 168 -0.56 6.81 1.81
C ALA A 168 -0.43 6.28 0.37
N ASN A 169 -1.55 5.98 -0.29
CA ASN A 169 -1.56 5.58 -1.70
C ASN A 169 -1.14 6.72 -2.64
N ALA A 170 -1.53 7.97 -2.36
CA ALA A 170 -1.11 9.12 -3.13
C ALA A 170 0.41 9.33 -3.04
N ASN A 171 0.99 9.22 -1.84
CA ASN A 171 2.43 9.31 -1.61
C ASN A 171 3.18 8.21 -2.37
N LEU A 172 2.68 6.97 -2.35
CA LEU A 172 3.24 5.89 -3.18
C LEU A 172 3.17 6.23 -4.67
N ARG A 173 2.11 6.86 -5.17
CA ARG A 173 1.98 7.22 -6.60
C ARG A 173 2.93 8.35 -7.03
N GLN A 174 3.31 9.24 -6.12
CA GLN A 174 4.27 10.31 -6.41
C GLN A 174 5.70 9.80 -6.59
N MET A 175 6.07 8.69 -5.94
CA MET A 175 7.38 8.08 -6.14
C MET A 175 7.51 7.50 -7.55
N THR A 176 8.65 7.71 -8.20
CA THR A 176 9.01 7.01 -9.43
C THR A 176 8.92 5.49 -9.26
N SER A 177 8.66 4.75 -10.34
CA SER A 177 8.66 3.29 -10.31
C SER A 177 10.05 2.74 -10.62
N ALA A 178 10.40 1.59 -10.04
CA ALA A 178 11.63 0.89 -10.39
C ALA A 178 11.70 0.62 -11.91
N SER A 179 10.57 0.29 -12.54
CA SER A 179 10.49 0.06 -13.99
C SER A 179 10.85 1.30 -14.81
N ALA A 180 10.54 2.52 -14.33
CA ALA A 180 10.86 3.76 -15.03
C ALA A 180 12.37 4.03 -15.08
N ILE A 181 13.08 3.80 -13.97
CA ILE A 181 14.53 4.05 -13.85
C ILE A 181 15.40 2.80 -14.07
N ARG A 182 14.77 1.65 -14.33
CA ARG A 182 15.45 0.37 -14.55
C ARG A 182 16.47 0.45 -15.68
N LYS A 183 16.10 1.07 -16.80
CA LYS A 183 16.97 1.14 -17.99
C LYS A 183 18.27 1.88 -17.71
N ASP A 184 18.23 2.89 -16.86
CA ASP A 184 19.43 3.66 -16.50
C ASP A 184 20.39 2.82 -15.65
N LEU A 185 19.86 2.10 -14.66
CA LEU A 185 20.67 1.15 -13.88
C LEU A 185 21.25 0.04 -14.76
N GLU A 186 20.44 -0.57 -15.65
CA GLU A 186 20.93 -1.59 -16.59
C GLU A 186 22.05 -1.06 -17.49
N LYS A 187 21.90 0.15 -18.03
CA LYS A 187 22.90 0.79 -18.88
C LYS A 187 24.21 1.03 -18.11
N ASN A 188 24.13 1.59 -16.90
CA ASN A 188 25.31 1.92 -16.11
C ASN A 188 26.03 0.64 -15.63
N LEU A 189 25.26 -0.35 -15.20
CA LEU A 189 25.80 -1.65 -14.79
C LEU A 189 26.46 -2.38 -15.98
N LYS A 190 25.82 -2.36 -17.16
CA LYS A 190 26.41 -2.94 -18.38
C LYS A 190 27.70 -2.23 -18.77
N THR A 191 27.72 -0.91 -18.69
CA THR A 191 28.92 -0.11 -19.00
C THR A 191 30.08 -0.48 -18.08
N TYR A 192 29.81 -0.63 -16.78
CA TYR A 192 30.80 -1.08 -15.80
C TYR A 192 31.30 -2.51 -16.09
N ILE A 193 30.40 -3.46 -16.36
CA ILE A 193 30.76 -4.84 -16.72
C ILE A 193 31.60 -4.90 -18.01
N ASN A 194 31.29 -4.05 -18.99
CA ASN A 194 32.05 -3.97 -20.23
C ASN A 194 33.47 -3.46 -20.00
N LEU A 195 33.68 -2.45 -19.15
CA LEU A 195 35.00 -2.01 -18.73
C LEU A 195 35.80 -3.18 -18.14
N LEU A 196 35.25 -3.89 -17.16
CA LEU A 196 35.95 -5.03 -16.55
C LEU A 196 36.28 -6.12 -17.58
N THR A 197 35.38 -6.35 -18.53
CA THR A 197 35.61 -7.33 -19.61
C THR A 197 36.73 -6.90 -20.55
N ALA A 198 36.85 -5.61 -20.86
CA ALA A 198 37.96 -5.07 -21.65
C ALA A 198 39.29 -5.15 -20.91
N MET A 199 39.28 -4.96 -19.59
CA MET A 199 40.48 -4.97 -18.74
C MET A 199 40.88 -6.37 -18.25
N LYS A 200 40.17 -7.43 -18.65
CA LYS A 200 40.32 -8.79 -18.08
C LYS A 200 41.76 -9.35 -18.12
N ASP A 201 42.57 -8.94 -19.10
CA ASP A 201 43.94 -9.43 -19.31
C ASP A 201 45.00 -8.47 -18.74
N VAL A 202 44.60 -7.29 -18.27
CA VAL A 202 45.48 -6.30 -17.64
C VAL A 202 45.82 -6.77 -16.22
N PRO A 203 47.11 -6.93 -15.84
CA PRO A 203 47.52 -7.59 -14.60
C PRO A 203 46.76 -7.13 -13.34
N ASP A 204 46.69 -5.82 -13.12
CA ASP A 204 46.10 -5.24 -11.91
C ASP A 204 44.56 -5.32 -11.86
N TRP A 205 43.92 -5.66 -12.99
CA TRP A 205 42.47 -5.77 -13.12
C TRP A 205 41.95 -7.20 -13.02
N LYS A 206 42.84 -8.20 -13.17
CA LYS A 206 42.47 -9.63 -13.22
C LYS A 206 41.64 -10.09 -12.02
N LEU A 207 42.04 -9.68 -10.81
CA LEU A 207 41.36 -10.09 -9.58
C LEU A 207 39.97 -9.45 -9.47
N LEU A 208 39.85 -8.15 -9.75
CA LEU A 208 38.56 -7.45 -9.77
C LEU A 208 37.61 -8.05 -10.82
N TYR A 209 38.13 -8.35 -12.01
CA TYR A 209 37.37 -9.03 -13.06
C TYR A 209 36.87 -10.40 -12.58
N SER A 210 37.75 -11.24 -12.03
CA SER A 210 37.42 -12.59 -11.58
C SER A 210 36.34 -12.58 -10.51
N ASP A 211 36.52 -11.77 -9.46
CA ASP A 211 35.59 -11.72 -8.34
C ASP A 211 34.22 -11.17 -8.79
N THR A 212 34.22 -10.15 -9.65
CA THR A 212 32.97 -9.61 -10.21
C THR A 212 32.28 -10.59 -11.15
N ASN A 213 33.05 -11.40 -11.90
CA ASN A 213 32.50 -12.42 -12.78
C ASN A 213 31.75 -13.52 -12.00
N GLU A 214 32.22 -13.88 -10.80
CA GLU A 214 31.50 -14.81 -9.93
C GLU A 214 30.18 -14.23 -9.42
N LEU A 215 30.13 -12.93 -9.09
CA LEU A 215 28.87 -12.26 -8.76
C LEU A 215 27.87 -12.29 -9.92
N VAL A 216 28.36 -12.06 -11.15
CA VAL A 216 27.53 -12.12 -12.37
C VAL A 216 27.03 -13.54 -12.65
N LYS A 217 27.88 -14.57 -12.47
CA LYS A 217 27.46 -15.97 -12.58
C LYS A 217 26.39 -16.32 -11.55
N ALA A 218 26.56 -15.89 -10.30
CA ALA A 218 25.57 -16.12 -9.25
C ALA A 218 24.21 -15.50 -9.60
N ALA A 219 24.18 -14.25 -10.08
CA ALA A 219 22.96 -13.59 -10.52
C ALA A 219 22.30 -14.30 -11.72
N LYS A 220 23.08 -14.79 -12.67
CA LYS A 220 22.59 -15.59 -13.80
C LYS A 220 21.95 -16.90 -13.34
N ASN A 221 22.54 -17.59 -12.37
CA ASN A 221 21.99 -18.83 -11.84
C ASN A 221 20.67 -18.63 -11.09
N SER A 222 20.49 -17.48 -10.44
CA SER A 222 19.20 -17.09 -9.84
C SER A 222 18.09 -16.92 -10.87
N GLU A 223 18.40 -16.46 -12.10
CA GLU A 223 17.43 -16.38 -13.21
C GLU A 223 16.99 -17.79 -13.67
N VAL A 224 17.94 -18.72 -13.80
CA VAL A 224 17.67 -20.08 -14.29
C VAL A 224 16.72 -20.83 -13.35
N LYS A 225 16.99 -20.80 -12.04
CA LYS A 225 16.11 -21.44 -11.04
C LYS A 225 14.68 -20.91 -11.09
N ARG A 226 14.49 -19.60 -11.31
CA ARG A 226 13.15 -19.01 -11.43
C ARG A 226 12.36 -19.58 -12.62
N LYS A 227 13.02 -19.96 -13.72
CA LYS A 227 12.36 -20.57 -14.88
C LYS A 227 11.93 -22.00 -14.60
N GLU A 228 12.71 -22.74 -13.82
CA GLU A 228 12.38 -24.12 -13.42
C GLU A 228 11.18 -24.15 -12.43
N GLU A 229 11.04 -23.11 -11.60
CA GLU A 229 9.95 -22.99 -10.61
C GLU A 229 8.62 -22.46 -11.18
N LYS A 230 8.60 -21.97 -12.43
CA LYS A 230 7.37 -21.59 -13.13
C LYS A 230 7.10 -22.62 -14.23
N PRO A 231 6.29 -23.67 -13.99
CA PRO A 231 5.79 -24.50 -15.08
C PRO A 231 4.98 -23.60 -16.05
N GLU A 232 5.14 -23.83 -17.34
CA GLU A 232 4.40 -23.14 -18.42
C GLU A 232 2.89 -23.16 -18.23
#